data_AF-A0A937ZBY8-F1
#
_entry.id   AF-A0A937ZBY8-F1
#
_cell.length_a   1.000
_cell.length_b   1.000
_cell.length_c   1.000
_cell.angle_alpha   90.00
_cell.angle_beta   90.00
_cell.angle_gamma   90.00
#
_symmetry.space_group_name_H-M   'P 1'
#
loop_
_entity.id
_entity.type
_entity.pdbx_description
1 polymer ?
#
loop_
_entity_poly.entity_id
_entity_poly.type
_entity_poly.pdbx_seq_one_letter_code
_entity_poly.pdbx_strand_id
1 'polypeptide(L)'
;MDKFNSDRVEIAFESWGEGPPVLLIHGFASNRFVNWRDTGWVKTLTEAGFRAIALDNRGHGESEKLHDPARYHLAEMVGDARRL
;
A
#
# COMPACT_ATOMS: atom_id res chain seq x y z
N MET A 1 -3.75 -2.30 12.50
CA MET A 1 -3.11 -2.13 11.19
C MET A 1 -1.63 -2.22 11.36
N ASP A 2 -0.98 -2.87 10.42
CA ASP A 2 0.47 -2.93 10.39
C ASP A 2 1.02 -1.69 9.68
N LYS A 3 2.16 -1.24 10.17
CA LYS A 3 2.94 -0.14 9.61
C LYS A 3 4.39 -0.54 9.57
N PHE A 4 5.12 -0.01 8.61
CA PHE A 4 6.58 -0.12 8.57
C PHE A 4 7.22 1.24 8.32
N ASN A 5 8.48 1.37 8.76
CA ASN A 5 9.28 2.56 8.49
C ASN A 5 9.97 2.42 7.14
N SER A 6 9.59 3.27 6.18
CA SER A 6 10.25 3.41 4.88
C SER A 6 11.00 4.73 4.85
N ASP A 7 12.31 4.67 5.12
CA ASP A 7 13.19 5.85 5.11
C ASP A 7 12.59 7.06 5.86
N ARG A 8 12.30 6.81 7.14
CA ARG A 8 11.72 7.81 8.07
C ARG A 8 10.29 8.25 7.72
N VAL A 9 9.56 7.46 6.94
CA VAL A 9 8.12 7.64 6.69
C VAL A 9 7.38 6.42 7.24
N GLU A 10 6.34 6.64 8.04
CA GLU A 10 5.43 5.54 8.40
C GLU A 10 4.46 5.22 7.25
N ILE A 11 4.52 4.00 6.74
CA ILE A 11 3.63 3.50 5.68
C ILE A 11 2.72 2.42 6.26
N ALA A 12 1.41 2.64 6.16
CA ALA A 12 0.38 1.68 6.54
C ALA A 12 0.14 0.67 5.43
N PHE A 13 -0.02 -0.59 5.81
CA PHE A 13 -0.35 -1.67 4.87
C PHE A 13 -1.22 -2.73 5.54
N GLU A 14 -1.80 -3.58 4.71
CA GLU A 14 -2.46 -4.81 5.11
C GLU A 14 -2.10 -5.96 4.17
N SER A 15 -2.15 -7.17 4.70
CA SER A 15 -1.92 -8.41 3.96
C SER A 15 -3.06 -9.38 4.24
N TRP A 16 -3.50 -10.08 3.20
CA TRP A 16 -4.53 -11.13 3.29
C TRP A 16 -4.13 -12.36 2.49
N GLY A 17 -4.28 -13.53 3.09
CA GLY A 17 -3.85 -14.81 2.52
C GLY A 17 -2.36 -15.10 2.75
N GLU A 18 -1.92 -16.28 2.32
CA GLU A 18 -0.57 -16.81 2.60
C GLU A 18 0.16 -17.32 1.34
N GLY A 19 -0.43 -17.14 0.15
CA GLY A 19 0.14 -17.60 -1.12
C GLY A 19 1.19 -16.67 -1.72
N PRO A 20 1.53 -16.84 -3.01
CA PRO A 20 2.46 -15.94 -3.70
C PRO A 20 2.01 -14.47 -3.59
N PRO A 21 2.92 -13.54 -3.24
CA PRO A 21 2.52 -12.17 -2.94
C PRO A 21 2.20 -11.36 -4.19
N VAL A 22 1.14 -10.55 -4.10
CA VAL A 22 0.76 -9.53 -5.09
C VAL A 22 0.65 -8.19 -4.37
N LEU A 23 1.54 -7.26 -4.73
CA LEU A 23 1.54 -5.91 -4.17
C LEU A 23 0.58 -5.00 -4.94
N LEU A 24 -0.34 -4.35 -4.22
CA LEU A 24 -1.39 -3.50 -4.75
C LEU A 24 -1.08 -2.03 -4.43
N ILE A 25 -0.82 -1.23 -5.46
CA ILE A 25 -0.48 0.20 -5.37
C ILE A 25 -1.64 1.04 -5.88
N HIS A 26 -2.37 1.71 -4.99
CA HIS A 26 -3.56 2.50 -5.37
C HIS A 26 -3.21 3.78 -6.15
N GLY A 27 -4.21 4.36 -6.83
CA GLY A 27 -4.08 5.62 -7.57
C GLY A 27 -4.33 6.88 -6.74
N PHE A 28 -4.39 8.02 -7.40
CA PHE A 28 -4.60 9.34 -6.77
C PHE A 28 -5.94 9.43 -6.01
N ALA A 29 -5.94 10.16 -4.89
CA ALA A 29 -7.14 10.44 -4.07
C ALA A 29 -7.89 9.18 -3.60
N SER A 30 -7.15 8.11 -3.33
CA SER A 30 -7.68 6.81 -2.87
C SER A 30 -6.90 6.29 -1.65
N ASN A 31 -7.20 5.06 -1.22
CA ASN A 31 -6.44 4.31 -0.22
C ASN A 31 -6.61 2.81 -0.48
N ARG A 32 -5.90 1.97 0.28
CA ARG A 32 -5.91 0.51 0.12
C ARG A 32 -7.32 -0.10 0.19
N PHE A 33 -8.22 0.48 0.98
CA PHE A 33 -9.58 -0.04 1.12
C PHE A 33 -10.46 0.32 -0.06
N VAL A 34 -10.58 1.61 -0.36
CA VAL A 34 -11.47 2.10 -1.42
C VAL A 34 -11.04 1.54 -2.78
N ASN A 35 -9.73 1.40 -3.01
CA ASN A 35 -9.23 0.93 -4.30
C ASN A 35 -9.27 -0.59 -4.45
N TRP A 36 -9.01 -1.34 -3.39
CA TRP A 36 -8.71 -2.79 -3.50
C TRP A 36 -9.60 -3.69 -2.66
N ARG A 37 -9.91 -3.31 -1.42
CA ARG A 37 -10.75 -4.15 -0.55
C ARG A 37 -12.22 -4.02 -0.94
N ASP A 38 -12.73 -2.80 -0.97
CA ASP A 38 -14.15 -2.52 -1.11
C ASP A 38 -14.65 -2.78 -2.54
N THR A 39 -13.75 -2.76 -3.52
CA THR A 39 -13.97 -3.14 -4.93
C THR A 39 -13.79 -4.64 -5.18
N GLY A 40 -13.40 -5.43 -4.18
CA GLY A 40 -13.36 -6.90 -4.25
C GLY A 40 -12.04 -7.52 -4.72
N TRP A 41 -11.03 -6.73 -5.11
CA TRP A 41 -9.74 -7.27 -5.59
C TRP A 41 -9.03 -8.14 -4.58
N VAL A 42 -9.02 -7.73 -3.30
CA VAL A 42 -8.44 -8.53 -2.22
C VAL A 42 -9.08 -9.92 -2.17
N LYS A 43 -10.41 -9.98 -2.18
CA LYS A 43 -11.15 -11.24 -2.19
C LYS A 43 -10.78 -12.09 -3.40
N THR A 44 -10.85 -11.53 -4.62
CA THR A 44 -10.52 -12.24 -5.87
C THR A 44 -9.11 -12.84 -5.84
N LEU A 45 -8.11 -12.08 -5.39
CA LEU A 45 -6.73 -12.57 -5.31
C LEU A 45 -6.57 -13.68 -4.26
N THR A 46 -7.17 -13.50 -3.08
CA THR A 46 -7.11 -14.53 -2.03
C THR A 46 -7.81 -15.83 -2.42
N GLU A 47 -8.97 -15.76 -3.10
CA GLU A 47 -9.69 -16.94 -3.61
C GLU A 47 -8.92 -17.65 -4.73
N ALA A 48 -8.12 -16.90 -5.52
CA ALA A 48 -7.20 -17.45 -6.51
C ALA A 48 -5.90 -18.01 -5.89
N GLY A 49 -5.75 -17.98 -4.55
CA GLY A 49 -4.60 -18.54 -3.85
C GLY A 49 -3.39 -17.62 -3.74
N PHE A 50 -3.54 -16.32 -3.98
CA PHE A 50 -2.48 -15.32 -3.78
C PHE A 50 -2.54 -14.68 -2.39
N ARG A 51 -1.43 -14.10 -1.95
CA ARG A 51 -1.40 -13.17 -0.82
C ARG A 51 -1.51 -11.74 -1.34
N ALA A 52 -2.65 -11.10 -1.14
CA ALA A 52 -2.83 -9.70 -1.50
C ALA A 52 -2.19 -8.80 -0.43
N ILE A 53 -1.29 -7.91 -0.82
CA ILE A 53 -0.66 -6.92 0.06
C ILE A 53 -1.01 -5.55 -0.47
N ALA A 54 -1.66 -4.70 0.32
CA ALA A 54 -2.04 -3.36 -0.11
C ALA A 54 -1.51 -2.32 0.87
N LEU A 55 -0.84 -1.31 0.34
CA LEU A 55 -0.33 -0.17 1.12
C LEU A 55 -1.16 1.07 0.85
N ASP A 56 -1.21 1.97 1.83
CA ASP A 56 -1.55 3.35 1.57
C ASP A 56 -0.29 4.09 1.13
N ASN A 57 -0.30 4.67 -0.07
CA ASN A 57 0.81 5.51 -0.51
C ASN A 57 0.98 6.65 0.49
N ARG A 58 2.22 7.13 0.67
CA ARG A 58 2.50 8.37 1.43
C ARG A 58 1.48 9.47 1.06
N GLY A 59 1.04 10.22 2.07
CA GLY A 59 -0.01 11.24 1.91
C GLY A 59 -1.46 10.72 1.91
N HIS A 60 -1.69 9.41 1.88
CA HIS A 60 -3.03 8.83 1.79
C HIS A 60 -3.36 7.93 2.98
N GLY A 61 -4.66 7.67 3.17
CA GLY A 61 -5.20 6.74 4.16
C GLY A 61 -4.61 6.90 5.55
N GLU A 62 -3.93 5.88 6.06
CA GLU A 62 -3.30 5.85 7.39
C GLU A 62 -1.77 6.01 7.37
N SER A 63 -1.16 6.10 6.18
CA SER A 63 0.26 6.45 6.01
C SER A 63 0.52 7.90 6.39
N GLU A 64 1.76 8.24 6.69
CA GLU A 64 2.15 9.61 7.06
C GLU A 64 1.85 10.64 5.95
N LYS A 65 1.47 11.85 6.36
CA LYS A 65 1.16 12.98 5.45
C LYS A 65 2.30 13.97 5.51
N LEU A 66 3.12 13.97 4.47
CA LEU A 66 4.30 14.81 4.36
C LEU A 66 3.93 16.13 3.66
N HIS A 67 4.54 17.23 4.11
CA HIS A 67 4.30 18.56 3.55
C HIS A 67 5.36 18.99 2.52
N ASP A 68 6.50 18.31 2.47
CA ASP A 68 7.54 18.56 1.47
C ASP A 68 7.20 17.82 0.15
N PRO A 69 6.96 18.54 -0.96
CA PRO A 69 6.65 17.92 -2.25
C PRO A 69 7.76 16.99 -2.78
N ALA A 70 9.02 17.24 -2.44
CA ALA A 70 10.14 16.39 -2.86
C ALA A 70 10.01 14.97 -2.31
N ARG A 71 9.30 14.79 -1.19
CA ARG A 71 8.98 13.48 -0.62
C ARG A 71 7.96 12.71 -1.46
N TYR A 72 7.37 13.26 -2.51
CA TYR A 72 6.43 12.53 -3.38
C TYR A 72 7.02 12.23 -4.77
N HIS A 73 8.33 12.43 -4.95
CA HIS A 73 8.99 12.03 -6.18
C HIS A 73 8.92 10.52 -6.40
N LEU A 74 8.94 10.11 -7.67
CA LEU A 74 8.78 8.71 -8.06
C LEU A 74 9.80 7.79 -7.37
N ALA A 75 11.05 8.22 -7.23
CA ALA A 75 12.10 7.43 -6.57
C ALA A 75 11.75 7.11 -5.11
N GLU A 76 11.15 8.07 -4.39
CA GLU A 76 10.73 7.92 -3.01
C GLU A 76 9.60 6.89 -2.89
N MET A 77 8.57 7.03 -3.72
CA MET A 77 7.40 6.14 -3.73
C MET A 77 7.74 4.72 -4.18
N VAL A 78 8.63 4.56 -5.17
CA VAL A 78 9.19 3.25 -5.55
C VAL A 78 9.97 2.65 -4.39
N GLY A 79 10.69 3.48 -3.62
CA GLY A 79 11.38 3.06 -2.41
C GLY A 79 10.44 2.45 -1.37
N ASP A 80 9.25 3.03 -1.18
CA ASP A 80 8.24 2.47 -0.26
C ASP A 80 7.79 1.07 -0.69
N ALA A 81 7.44 0.92 -1.96
CA ALA A 81 6.98 -0.36 -2.51
C ALA A 81 8.06 -1.45 -2.44
N ARG A 82 9.35 -1.09 -2.57
CA ARG A 82 10.47 -2.04 -2.51
C ARG A 82 10.88 -2.45 -1.10
N ARG A 83 10.54 -1.63 -0.08
CA ARG A 83 10.90 -1.87 1.32
C ARG A 83 9.81 -2.61 2.09
N LEU A 84 8.60 -2.69 1.52
CA LEU A 84 7.53 -3.55 2.00
C LEU A 84 7.76 -5.01 1.58
#